data_AF-A0A959NHG6-F1
#
_entry.id   AF-A0A959NHG6-F1
#
_cell.length_a   1.000
_cell.length_b   1.000
_cell.length_c   1.000
_cell.angle_alpha   90.00
_cell.angle_beta   90.00
_cell.angle_gamma   90.00
#
_symmetry.space_group_name_H-M   'P 1'
#
loop_
_entity.id
_entity.type
_entity.pdbx_description
1 polymer ?
#
loop_
_entity_poly.entity_id
_entity_poly.type
_entity_poly.pdbx_seq_one_letter_code
_entity_poly.pdbx_strand_id
1 'polypeptide(L)'
;MRVQKIFWGIIISSCVFAGLSGNMGCANIIPPQGGPKDTLPPVLLTAEPRDSALHFSGDKITLNFNEFIEVRDIGNNLIFSPTPEINPYVDYKLKTVTVKLKDALLPNTTYSINFGNAIQDFTEGNPLKNFTYTFSTGSYIDSLTLQGQVINAKTGEPDSTMIVMLHTSGDDSAVVNKKPLYVTKPDGNGHFQFNNLPPGEFYLYALQDNNRTRRYLSDDVLFAFADKPVTIQPGLQPITLYAYIGKPANETNKNQAQVSNEAK
;
A
#
# COMPACT_ATOMS: atom_id res chain seq x y z
N MET A 1 72.50 35.10 66.47
CA MET A 1 71.07 35.48 66.57
C MET A 1 70.38 34.96 65.31
N ARG A 2 69.89 33.72 65.26
CA ARG A 2 68.67 33.17 65.88
C ARG A 2 67.36 33.69 65.24
N VAL A 3 67.18 33.48 63.93
CA VAL A 3 65.86 33.40 63.27
C VAL A 3 65.92 32.38 62.12
N GLN A 4 65.83 31.07 62.44
CA GLN A 4 65.87 30.00 61.42
C GLN A 4 65.07 28.76 61.83
N LYS A 5 63.93 28.94 62.52
CA LYS A 5 63.13 27.81 63.07
C LYS A 5 61.62 27.92 62.88
N ILE A 6 61.13 28.44 61.74
CA ILE A 6 59.66 28.44 61.46
C ILE A 6 59.35 28.08 59.98
N PHE A 7 60.24 27.40 59.27
CA PHE A 7 59.98 26.97 57.88
C PHE A 7 60.00 25.45 57.66
N TRP A 8 59.92 24.66 58.74
CA TRP A 8 59.98 23.19 58.70
C TRP A 8 58.73 22.51 59.30
N GLY A 9 57.58 23.20 59.28
CA GLY A 9 56.33 22.73 59.87
C GLY A 9 55.14 22.60 58.92
N ILE A 10 55.31 22.81 57.60
CA ILE A 10 54.20 22.76 56.62
C ILE A 10 54.34 21.59 55.62
N ILE A 11 55.45 20.84 55.64
CA ILE A 11 55.68 19.73 54.69
C ILE A 11 55.23 18.36 55.24
N ILE A 12 54.68 18.29 56.46
CA ILE A 12 54.16 17.06 57.07
C ILE A 12 52.67 17.23 57.42
N SER A 13 51.88 17.67 56.45
CA SER A 13 50.41 17.55 56.49
C SER A 13 49.82 17.31 55.10
N SER A 14 50.64 16.80 54.17
CA SER A 14 50.21 16.50 52.80
C SER A 14 50.39 15.02 52.40
N CYS A 15 50.69 14.13 53.36
CA CYS A 15 50.95 12.70 53.08
C CYS A 15 49.98 11.71 53.75
N VAL A 16 48.88 12.15 54.36
CA VAL A 16 47.89 11.23 55.01
C VAL A 16 46.47 11.43 54.45
N PHE A 17 46.36 11.84 53.18
CA PHE A 17 45.08 11.89 52.47
C PHE A 17 45.17 11.17 51.13
N ALA A 18 45.85 10.02 51.12
CA ALA A 18 45.98 9.15 49.95
C ALA A 18 45.63 7.73 50.40
N GLY A 19 44.34 7.40 50.41
CA GLY A 19 43.94 6.03 50.77
C GLY A 19 42.46 5.80 51.03
N LEU A 20 41.53 6.50 50.38
CA LEU A 20 40.11 6.13 50.40
C LEU A 20 39.36 6.74 49.21
N SER A 21 39.78 6.41 47.99
CA SER A 21 38.96 6.57 46.78
C SER A 21 38.48 5.18 46.36
N GLY A 22 37.58 4.62 47.18
CA GLY A 22 36.83 3.42 46.85
C GLY A 22 35.91 3.71 45.66
N ASN A 23 36.11 2.94 44.59
CA ASN A 23 35.31 2.84 43.37
C ASN A 23 33.87 3.36 43.51
N MET A 24 33.65 4.60 43.08
CA MET A 24 32.32 5.03 42.64
C MET A 24 32.08 4.30 41.31
N GLY A 25 31.54 3.09 41.40
CA GLY A 25 30.96 2.42 40.24
C GLY A 25 29.87 3.34 39.69
N CYS A 26 30.16 4.03 38.61
CA CYS A 26 29.13 4.71 37.83
C CYS A 26 28.15 3.63 37.40
N ALA A 27 26.97 3.60 38.02
CA ALA A 27 25.85 2.83 37.51
C ALA A 27 25.54 3.38 36.12
N ASN A 28 25.79 2.60 35.08
CA ASN A 28 25.39 2.96 33.73
C ASN A 28 23.87 3.18 33.74
N ILE A 29 23.44 4.38 33.34
CA ILE A 29 22.02 4.67 33.11
C ILE A 29 21.64 3.93 31.84
N ILE A 30 21.27 2.67 32.00
CA ILE A 30 20.55 1.94 30.96
C ILE A 30 19.10 2.39 31.10
N PRO A 31 18.45 2.93 30.06
CA PRO A 31 17.02 3.19 30.13
C PRO A 31 16.34 1.87 30.55
N PRO A 32 15.34 1.94 31.46
CA PRO A 32 14.63 0.73 31.86
C PRO A 32 14.20 -0.01 30.60
N GLN A 33 14.43 -1.32 30.54
CA GLN A 33 13.81 -2.11 29.49
C GLN A 33 12.30 -1.90 29.62
N GLY A 34 11.72 -1.29 28.57
CA GLY A 34 10.29 -1.07 28.51
C GLY A 34 9.52 -2.38 28.56
N GLY A 35 8.20 -2.28 28.57
CA GLY A 35 7.35 -3.45 28.32
C GLY A 35 7.67 -4.09 26.96
N PRO A 36 7.15 -5.30 26.71
CA PRO A 36 7.24 -5.90 25.39
C PRO A 36 6.69 -4.92 24.33
N LYS A 37 7.36 -4.87 23.19
CA LYS A 37 6.94 -4.07 22.04
C LYS A 37 5.52 -4.45 21.64
N ASP A 38 4.67 -3.46 21.37
CA ASP A 38 3.34 -3.72 20.81
C ASP A 38 3.44 -4.15 19.34
N THR A 39 2.66 -5.16 18.97
CA THR A 39 2.63 -5.76 17.64
C THR A 39 1.23 -5.82 17.04
N LEU A 40 0.21 -5.36 17.78
CA LEU A 40 -1.17 -5.40 17.34
C LEU A 40 -1.49 -4.18 16.47
N PRO A 41 -2.27 -4.35 15.39
CA PRO A 41 -2.77 -3.23 14.59
C PRO A 41 -3.99 -2.58 15.28
N PRO A 42 -4.34 -1.33 14.89
CA PRO A 42 -5.54 -0.67 15.40
C PRO A 42 -6.80 -1.42 14.98
N VAL A 43 -7.83 -1.38 15.83
CA VAL A 43 -9.11 -2.06 15.63
C VAL A 43 -10.21 -1.03 15.40
N LEU A 44 -10.97 -1.21 14.31
CA LEU A 44 -12.16 -0.41 14.04
C LEU A 44 -13.23 -0.68 15.12
N LEU A 45 -13.68 0.38 15.79
CA LEU A 45 -14.78 0.32 16.75
C LEU A 45 -16.13 0.62 16.11
N THR A 46 -16.19 1.70 15.33
CA THR A 46 -17.43 2.16 14.69
C THR A 46 -17.15 2.75 13.32
N ALA A 47 -18.09 2.57 12.41
CA ALA A 47 -18.14 3.29 11.15
C ALA A 47 -19.47 4.04 11.02
N GLU A 48 -19.43 5.26 10.51
CA GLU A 48 -20.59 6.06 10.16
C GLU A 48 -20.50 6.48 8.69
N PRO A 49 -21.37 5.95 7.80
CA PRO A 49 -22.36 4.90 8.09
C PRO A 49 -21.69 3.56 8.43
N ARG A 50 -22.45 2.66 9.05
CA ARG A 50 -21.95 1.33 9.43
C ARG A 50 -21.35 0.60 8.23
N ASP A 51 -20.34 -0.24 8.47
CA ASP A 51 -19.84 -1.11 7.41
C ASP A 51 -20.98 -2.00 6.87
N SER A 52 -20.94 -2.24 5.57
CA SER A 52 -21.96 -2.96 4.82
C SER A 52 -23.34 -2.30 4.90
N ALA A 53 -23.37 -0.95 5.04
CA ALA A 53 -24.61 -0.19 4.96
C ALA A 53 -25.24 -0.29 3.56
N LEU A 54 -26.58 -0.28 3.54
CA LEU A 54 -27.40 -0.25 2.33
C LEU A 54 -28.04 1.13 2.20
N HIS A 55 -28.52 1.47 1.01
CA HIS A 55 -29.18 2.74 0.72
C HIS A 55 -28.37 3.98 1.14
N PHE A 56 -27.04 3.89 1.06
CA PHE A 56 -26.19 5.04 1.37
C PHE A 56 -26.33 6.11 0.28
N SER A 57 -26.48 7.36 0.72
CA SER A 57 -26.62 8.52 -0.17
C SER A 57 -25.81 9.73 0.28
N GLY A 58 -24.93 9.55 1.28
CA GLY A 58 -24.07 10.62 1.78
C GLY A 58 -22.77 10.74 0.99
N ASP A 59 -21.94 11.69 1.39
CA ASP A 59 -20.62 11.96 0.80
C ASP A 59 -19.47 11.80 1.81
N LYS A 60 -19.78 11.43 3.05
CA LYS A 60 -18.81 11.35 4.15
C LYS A 60 -18.92 10.01 4.87
N ILE A 61 -17.77 9.40 5.07
CA ILE A 61 -17.59 8.19 5.87
C ILE A 61 -16.62 8.52 7.01
N THR A 62 -16.94 8.11 8.22
CA THR A 62 -16.12 8.30 9.42
C THR A 62 -15.86 6.95 10.07
N LEU A 63 -14.59 6.65 10.31
CA LEU A 63 -14.12 5.39 10.89
C LEU A 63 -13.39 5.71 12.20
N ASN A 64 -13.87 5.18 13.32
CA ASN A 64 -13.26 5.38 14.65
C ASN A 64 -12.58 4.10 15.14
N PHE A 65 -11.37 4.24 15.65
CA PHE A 65 -10.50 3.16 16.11
C PHE A 65 -10.34 3.17 17.64
N ASN A 66 -9.88 2.05 18.20
CA ASN A 66 -9.60 1.88 19.64
C ASN A 66 -8.41 2.72 20.13
N GLU A 67 -7.48 3.08 19.24
CA GLU A 67 -6.21 3.75 19.55
C GLU A 67 -5.89 4.87 18.56
N PHE A 68 -4.81 5.63 18.84
CA PHE A 68 -4.37 6.68 17.92
C PHE A 68 -3.76 6.06 16.68
N ILE A 69 -4.16 6.60 15.53
CA ILE A 69 -3.76 6.09 14.23
C ILE A 69 -2.97 7.14 13.46
N GLU A 70 -2.20 6.65 12.49
CA GLU A 70 -1.60 7.44 11.45
C GLU A 70 -2.01 6.90 10.08
N VAL A 71 -2.33 7.80 9.15
CA VAL A 71 -2.65 7.43 7.77
C VAL A 71 -1.50 7.84 6.86
N ARG A 72 -0.83 6.86 6.25
CA ARG A 72 0.34 7.05 5.40
C ARG A 72 0.11 6.52 3.99
N ASP A 73 0.78 7.15 3.02
CA ASP A 73 0.90 6.68 1.64
C ASP A 73 -0.42 6.25 0.96
N ILE A 74 -1.47 7.06 1.15
CA ILE A 74 -2.80 6.84 0.58
C ILE A 74 -2.75 6.70 -0.94
N GLY A 75 -1.90 7.49 -1.61
CA GLY A 75 -1.79 7.47 -3.07
C GLY A 75 -1.31 6.14 -3.65
N ASN A 76 -0.63 5.30 -2.87
CA ASN A 76 -0.23 3.94 -3.29
C ASN A 76 -1.17 2.86 -2.77
N ASN A 77 -1.76 3.05 -1.59
CA ASN A 77 -2.47 1.99 -0.89
C ASN A 77 -3.98 2.00 -1.14
N LEU A 78 -4.56 3.19 -1.34
CA LEU A 78 -6.01 3.33 -1.44
C LEU A 78 -6.52 2.81 -2.78
N ILE A 79 -7.42 1.82 -2.71
CA ILE A 79 -8.19 1.33 -3.84
C ILE A 79 -9.66 1.58 -3.54
N PHE A 80 -10.29 2.40 -4.37
CA PHE A 80 -11.72 2.69 -4.30
C PHE A 80 -12.40 2.04 -5.50
N SER A 81 -13.40 1.20 -5.24
CA SER A 81 -14.14 0.45 -6.25
C SER A 81 -15.64 0.76 -6.15
N PRO A 82 -16.34 1.02 -7.27
CA PRO A 82 -15.79 1.25 -8.60
C PRO A 82 -14.86 2.47 -8.64
N THR A 83 -13.88 2.49 -9.54
CA THR A 83 -12.91 3.58 -9.67
C THR A 83 -13.62 4.93 -9.83
N PRO A 84 -13.34 5.92 -8.97
CA PRO A 84 -13.94 7.25 -9.08
C PRO A 84 -13.28 8.05 -10.21
N GLU A 85 -14.01 9.02 -10.74
CA GLU A 85 -13.43 10.03 -11.62
C GLU A 85 -12.50 10.97 -10.85
N ILE A 86 -12.91 11.40 -9.66
CA ILE A 86 -12.13 12.21 -8.75
C ILE A 86 -11.88 11.44 -7.46
N ASN A 87 -10.60 11.19 -7.16
CA ASN A 87 -10.22 10.48 -5.95
C ASN A 87 -10.82 11.14 -4.69
N PRO A 88 -11.36 10.33 -3.76
CA PRO A 88 -11.88 10.84 -2.51
C PRO A 88 -10.76 11.50 -1.69
N TYR A 89 -11.14 12.44 -0.84
CA TYR A 89 -10.22 13.05 0.10
C TYR A 89 -10.24 12.24 1.41
N VAL A 90 -9.08 11.71 1.80
CA VAL A 90 -8.90 10.98 3.06
C VAL A 90 -8.12 11.86 4.02
N ASP A 91 -8.67 12.06 5.20
CA ASP A 91 -8.06 12.81 6.30
C ASP A 91 -8.14 12.00 7.59
N TYR A 92 -7.32 12.35 8.59
CA TYR A 92 -7.34 11.67 9.87
C TYR A 92 -6.99 12.59 11.04
N LYS A 93 -7.55 12.29 12.20
CA LYS A 93 -7.26 12.99 13.46
C LYS A 93 -7.44 12.06 14.64
N LEU A 94 -6.41 11.96 15.48
CA LEU A 94 -6.39 11.10 16.66
C LEU A 94 -6.74 9.65 16.34
N LYS A 95 -7.97 9.22 16.64
CA LYS A 95 -8.46 7.85 16.44
C LYS A 95 -9.41 7.73 15.25
N THR A 96 -9.55 8.77 14.45
CA THR A 96 -10.61 8.88 13.44
C THR A 96 -10.03 9.08 12.05
N VAL A 97 -10.49 8.27 11.09
CA VAL A 97 -10.29 8.49 9.66
C VAL A 97 -11.59 9.03 9.06
N THR A 98 -11.50 10.07 8.24
CA THR A 98 -12.62 10.63 7.49
C THR A 98 -12.36 10.50 6.00
N VAL A 99 -13.28 9.89 5.27
CA VAL A 99 -13.27 9.84 3.80
C VAL A 99 -14.38 10.73 3.28
N LYS A 100 -14.03 11.70 2.43
CA LYS A 100 -14.98 12.56 1.72
C LYS A 100 -14.99 12.19 0.25
N LEU A 101 -16.14 11.72 -0.22
CA LEU A 101 -16.42 11.43 -1.62
C LEU A 101 -16.58 12.74 -2.38
N LYS A 102 -16.05 12.79 -3.60
CA LYS A 102 -16.11 13.98 -4.47
C LYS A 102 -17.04 13.80 -5.65
N ASP A 103 -17.20 12.57 -6.10
CA ASP A 103 -18.11 12.21 -7.18
C ASP A 103 -19.49 11.87 -6.63
N ALA A 104 -20.52 12.02 -7.47
CA ALA A 104 -21.82 11.46 -7.21
C ALA A 104 -21.76 9.92 -7.25
N LEU A 105 -22.47 9.27 -6.32
CA LEU A 105 -22.56 7.82 -6.30
C LEU A 105 -23.52 7.32 -7.39
N LEU A 106 -23.12 6.23 -8.04
CA LEU A 106 -23.93 5.48 -8.99
C LEU A 106 -25.09 4.79 -8.24
N PRO A 107 -26.29 4.74 -8.84
CA PRO A 107 -27.43 4.04 -8.24
C PRO A 107 -27.20 2.52 -8.21
N ASN A 108 -27.78 1.82 -7.23
CA ASN A 108 -27.75 0.36 -7.11
C ASN A 108 -26.34 -0.26 -7.25
N THR A 109 -25.34 0.38 -6.65
CA THR A 109 -23.94 0.02 -6.83
C THR A 109 -23.30 -0.26 -5.48
N THR A 110 -22.54 -1.36 -5.42
CA THR A 110 -21.69 -1.69 -4.29
C THR A 110 -20.35 -0.98 -4.40
N TYR A 111 -19.98 -0.32 -3.30
CA TYR A 111 -18.75 0.42 -3.17
C TYR A 111 -17.84 -0.22 -2.12
N SER A 112 -16.55 -0.29 -2.40
CA SER A 112 -15.54 -0.72 -1.45
C SER A 112 -14.34 0.22 -1.44
N ILE A 113 -13.80 0.44 -0.24
CA ILE A 113 -12.63 1.28 0.01
C ILE A 113 -11.61 0.43 0.74
N ASN A 114 -10.61 -0.06 0.00
CA ASN A 114 -9.50 -0.81 0.55
C ASN A 114 -8.35 0.15 0.85
N PHE A 115 -7.89 0.16 2.10
CA PHE A 115 -6.83 1.05 2.58
C PHE A 115 -5.42 0.45 2.48
N GLY A 116 -5.26 -0.77 1.94
CA GLY A 116 -3.97 -1.46 1.88
C GLY A 116 -3.30 -1.49 3.25
N ASN A 117 -2.10 -0.90 3.35
CA ASN A 117 -1.37 -0.75 4.61
C ASN A 117 -1.34 0.71 5.12
N ALA A 118 -2.28 1.55 4.68
CA ALA A 118 -2.26 2.98 4.93
C ALA A 118 -2.60 3.35 6.38
N ILE A 119 -3.48 2.60 7.04
CA ILE A 119 -3.89 2.86 8.43
C ILE A 119 -2.96 2.07 9.34
N GLN A 120 -2.25 2.76 10.22
CA GLN A 120 -1.27 2.17 11.14
C GLN A 120 -1.52 2.71 12.55
N ASP A 121 -1.11 1.98 13.58
CA ASP A 121 -1.06 2.59 14.91
C ASP A 121 0.01 3.69 14.94
N PHE A 122 -0.20 4.69 15.80
CA PHE A 122 0.68 5.85 15.87
C PHE A 122 2.03 5.57 16.54
N THR A 123 2.13 4.55 17.39
CA THR A 123 3.25 4.35 18.32
C THR A 123 4.33 3.43 17.74
N GLU A 124 3.94 2.24 17.29
CA GLU A 124 4.82 1.19 16.73
C GLU A 124 4.69 1.04 15.22
N GLY A 125 3.67 1.64 14.60
CA GLY A 125 3.48 1.65 13.14
C GLY A 125 3.01 0.31 12.57
N ASN A 126 2.35 -0.52 13.37
CA ASN A 126 1.72 -1.76 12.97
C ASN A 126 0.55 -1.46 11.99
N PRO A 127 0.64 -1.91 10.73
CA PRO A 127 -0.40 -1.61 9.76
C PRO A 127 -1.63 -2.50 9.96
N LEU A 128 -2.80 -1.90 9.87
CA LEU A 128 -4.06 -2.61 9.69
C LEU A 128 -4.18 -3.07 8.22
N LYS A 129 -3.60 -4.24 7.95
CA LYS A 129 -3.43 -4.78 6.59
C LYS A 129 -4.76 -5.04 5.89
N ASN A 130 -4.87 -4.57 4.65
CA ASN A 130 -5.97 -4.83 3.71
C ASN A 130 -7.36 -4.51 4.26
N PHE A 131 -7.46 -3.56 5.21
CA PHE A 131 -8.74 -3.13 5.73
C PHE A 131 -9.63 -2.58 4.61
N THR A 132 -10.83 -3.12 4.50
CA THR A 132 -11.80 -2.77 3.48
C THR A 132 -13.10 -2.34 4.13
N TYR A 133 -13.57 -1.15 3.80
CA TYR A 133 -14.88 -0.65 4.16
C TYR A 133 -15.83 -0.76 2.97
N THR A 134 -17.04 -1.29 3.17
CA THR A 134 -17.99 -1.55 2.07
C THR A 134 -19.35 -0.92 2.35
N PHE A 135 -20.04 -0.43 1.31
CA PHE A 135 -21.42 0.04 1.38
C PHE A 135 -22.12 -0.13 0.03
N SER A 136 -23.43 0.05 -0.01
CA SER A 136 -24.22 0.05 -1.25
C SER A 136 -25.18 1.23 -1.30
N THR A 137 -25.36 1.79 -2.49
CA THR A 137 -26.46 2.73 -2.77
C THR A 137 -27.79 2.01 -3.01
N GLY A 138 -27.74 0.69 -3.25
CA GLY A 138 -28.90 -0.17 -3.47
C GLY A 138 -29.35 -0.91 -2.21
N SER A 139 -30.19 -1.93 -2.44
CA SER A 139 -30.77 -2.80 -1.40
C SER A 139 -29.94 -4.04 -1.07
N TYR A 140 -28.78 -4.22 -1.70
CA TYR A 140 -27.90 -5.36 -1.48
C TYR A 140 -26.43 -5.00 -1.72
N ILE A 141 -25.54 -5.87 -1.26
CA ILE A 141 -24.09 -5.82 -1.51
C ILE A 141 -23.77 -6.94 -2.49
N ASP A 142 -23.14 -6.59 -3.60
CA ASP A 142 -22.62 -7.54 -4.58
C ASP A 142 -21.63 -8.49 -3.90
N SER A 143 -21.65 -9.76 -4.28
CA SER A 143 -20.90 -10.81 -3.58
C SER A 143 -20.02 -11.66 -4.49
N LEU A 144 -20.04 -11.43 -5.80
CA LEU A 144 -19.26 -12.25 -6.72
C LEU A 144 -17.79 -11.86 -6.66
N THR A 145 -16.93 -12.83 -6.92
CA THR A 145 -15.49 -12.68 -6.89
C THR A 145 -14.89 -13.09 -8.22
N LEU A 146 -13.78 -12.44 -8.56
CA LEU A 146 -12.88 -12.88 -9.63
C LEU A 146 -11.50 -13.00 -9.03
N GLN A 147 -10.88 -14.16 -9.18
CA GLN A 147 -9.55 -14.44 -8.66
C GLN A 147 -8.64 -14.98 -9.76
N GLY A 148 -7.35 -14.90 -9.56
CA GLY A 148 -6.38 -15.34 -10.55
C GLY A 148 -4.95 -15.11 -10.13
N GLN A 149 -4.04 -15.27 -11.08
CA GLN A 149 -2.62 -15.06 -10.88
C GLN A 149 -2.00 -14.30 -12.05
N VAL A 150 -1.03 -13.43 -11.78
CA VAL A 150 -0.17 -12.80 -12.78
C VAL A 150 1.19 -13.49 -12.77
N ILE A 151 1.61 -13.97 -13.94
CA ILE A 151 2.90 -14.62 -14.16
C ILE A 151 3.66 -13.83 -15.20
N ASN A 152 4.92 -13.54 -14.95
CA ASN A 152 5.80 -12.95 -15.96
C ASN A 152 6.12 -14.00 -17.04
N ALA A 153 5.69 -13.75 -18.28
CA ALA A 153 5.80 -14.70 -19.37
C ALA A 153 7.26 -15.02 -19.77
N LYS A 154 8.21 -14.12 -19.45
CA LYS A 154 9.63 -14.31 -19.76
C LYS A 154 10.31 -15.21 -18.74
N THR A 155 10.01 -15.03 -17.46
CA THR A 155 10.69 -15.76 -16.36
C THR A 155 9.91 -16.98 -15.89
N GLY A 156 8.59 -17.01 -16.09
CA GLY A 156 7.69 -18.02 -15.52
C GLY A 156 7.38 -17.80 -14.04
N GLU A 157 7.85 -16.70 -13.45
CA GLU A 157 7.69 -16.40 -12.02
C GLU A 157 6.46 -15.51 -11.77
N PRO A 158 5.84 -15.57 -10.58
CA PRO A 158 4.74 -14.68 -10.23
C PRO A 158 5.15 -13.20 -10.22
N ASP A 159 4.23 -12.32 -10.62
CA ASP A 159 4.47 -10.87 -10.67
C ASP A 159 3.51 -10.10 -9.74
N SER A 160 4.08 -9.48 -8.71
CA SER A 160 3.36 -8.65 -7.73
C SER A 160 3.42 -7.15 -8.01
N THR A 161 4.14 -6.74 -9.05
CA THR A 161 4.43 -5.33 -9.35
C THR A 161 3.35 -4.64 -10.18
N MET A 162 2.42 -5.43 -10.74
CA MET A 162 1.39 -4.96 -11.65
C MET A 162 0.12 -4.56 -10.91
N ILE A 163 -0.75 -3.81 -11.58
CA ILE A 163 -2.17 -3.69 -11.22
C ILE A 163 -2.99 -4.58 -12.14
N VAL A 164 -4.11 -5.08 -11.64
CA VAL A 164 -5.08 -5.85 -12.42
C VAL A 164 -6.36 -5.04 -12.53
N MET A 165 -6.96 -5.01 -13.72
CA MET A 165 -7.98 -4.05 -14.10
C MET A 165 -9.15 -4.73 -14.81
N LEU A 166 -10.36 -4.25 -14.54
CA LEU A 166 -11.58 -4.63 -15.27
C LEU A 166 -12.18 -3.44 -16.00
N HIS A 167 -12.42 -3.59 -17.30
CA HIS A 167 -13.17 -2.66 -18.13
C HIS A 167 -14.52 -3.26 -18.55
N THR A 168 -15.49 -2.40 -18.86
CA THR A 168 -16.81 -2.78 -19.36
C THR A 168 -16.95 -2.69 -20.89
N SER A 169 -15.94 -2.14 -21.58
CA SER A 169 -15.94 -2.04 -23.05
C SER A 169 -14.87 -2.94 -23.65
N GLY A 170 -15.23 -3.60 -24.75
CA GLY A 170 -14.32 -4.41 -25.56
C GLY A 170 -13.59 -3.66 -26.66
N ASP A 171 -13.71 -2.34 -26.70
CA ASP A 171 -12.87 -1.55 -27.60
C ASP A 171 -11.39 -1.79 -27.25
N ASP A 172 -10.55 -2.19 -28.20
CA ASP A 172 -9.11 -2.38 -27.96
C ASP A 172 -8.44 -1.13 -27.35
N SER A 173 -8.98 0.05 -27.67
CA SER A 173 -8.49 1.32 -27.14
C SER A 173 -8.97 1.65 -25.72
N ALA A 174 -9.84 0.85 -25.11
CA ALA A 174 -10.40 1.12 -23.78
C ALA A 174 -9.30 1.20 -22.71
N VAL A 175 -8.32 0.30 -22.74
CA VAL A 175 -7.18 0.29 -21.82
C VAL A 175 -6.24 1.50 -21.99
N VAL A 176 -6.30 2.13 -23.18
CA VAL A 176 -5.53 3.34 -23.48
C VAL A 176 -6.33 4.59 -23.13
N ASN A 177 -7.65 4.62 -23.32
CA ASN A 177 -8.45 5.85 -23.34
C ASN A 177 -9.42 6.01 -22.16
N LYS A 178 -9.79 4.92 -21.49
CA LYS A 178 -10.78 4.91 -20.40
C LYS A 178 -10.10 4.50 -19.10
N LYS A 179 -10.61 4.96 -17.96
CA LYS A 179 -10.22 4.42 -16.66
C LYS A 179 -10.85 3.03 -16.48
N PRO A 180 -10.17 2.09 -15.80
CA PRO A 180 -10.76 0.81 -15.44
C PRO A 180 -11.85 1.01 -14.39
N LEU A 181 -12.93 0.25 -14.50
CA LEU A 181 -14.04 0.32 -13.54
C LEU A 181 -13.66 -0.31 -12.20
N TYR A 182 -12.89 -1.40 -12.22
CA TYR A 182 -12.35 -2.03 -11.01
C TYR A 182 -10.85 -2.21 -11.12
N VAL A 183 -10.15 -2.05 -10.01
CA VAL A 183 -8.69 -2.26 -9.92
C VAL A 183 -8.38 -3.05 -8.67
N THR A 184 -7.42 -3.96 -8.76
CA THR A 184 -6.81 -4.64 -7.61
C THR A 184 -5.31 -4.77 -7.81
N LYS A 185 -4.59 -5.25 -6.79
CA LYS A 185 -3.16 -5.53 -6.84
C LYS A 185 -2.92 -7.00 -6.53
N PRO A 186 -2.02 -7.68 -7.25
CA PRO A 186 -1.59 -9.00 -6.87
C PRO A 186 -0.81 -8.97 -5.54
N ASP A 187 -0.88 -10.06 -4.79
CA ASP A 187 -0.05 -10.29 -3.61
C ASP A 187 1.39 -10.66 -4.00
N GLY A 188 2.25 -10.93 -3.01
CA GLY A 188 3.64 -11.32 -3.24
C GLY A 188 3.85 -12.60 -4.06
N ASN A 189 2.81 -13.44 -4.20
CA ASN A 189 2.81 -14.65 -5.02
C ASN A 189 2.07 -14.43 -6.36
N GLY A 190 1.83 -13.17 -6.75
CA GLY A 190 1.15 -12.81 -7.97
C GLY A 190 -0.36 -13.11 -7.96
N HIS A 191 -0.96 -13.51 -6.84
CA HIS A 191 -2.40 -13.78 -6.80
C HIS A 191 -3.19 -12.48 -6.67
N PHE A 192 -4.21 -12.31 -7.49
CA PHE A 192 -5.12 -11.18 -7.40
C PHE A 192 -6.54 -11.63 -7.10
N GLN A 193 -7.31 -10.75 -6.48
CA GLN A 193 -8.73 -10.95 -6.22
C GLN A 193 -9.50 -9.64 -6.31
N PHE A 194 -10.62 -9.69 -7.01
CA PHE A 194 -11.70 -8.72 -6.96
C PHE A 194 -12.82 -9.27 -6.09
N ASN A 195 -13.33 -8.43 -5.21
CA ASN A 195 -14.45 -8.73 -4.33
C ASN A 195 -15.62 -7.83 -4.67
N ASN A 196 -16.82 -8.27 -4.29
CA ASN A 196 -18.04 -7.49 -4.41
C ASN A 196 -18.33 -7.02 -5.85
N LEU A 197 -18.08 -7.91 -6.82
CA LEU A 197 -18.40 -7.64 -8.21
C LEU A 197 -19.87 -7.93 -8.49
N PRO A 198 -20.55 -7.08 -9.27
CA PRO A 198 -21.84 -7.40 -9.83
C PRO A 198 -21.72 -8.49 -10.92
N PRO A 199 -22.79 -9.25 -11.19
CA PRO A 199 -22.82 -10.10 -12.37
C PRO A 199 -22.69 -9.25 -13.63
N GLY A 200 -21.91 -9.72 -14.59
CA GLY A 200 -21.66 -8.97 -15.82
C GLY A 200 -20.46 -9.51 -16.59
N GLU A 201 -20.27 -8.96 -17.79
CA GLU A 201 -19.12 -9.26 -18.63
C GLU A 201 -18.08 -8.15 -18.49
N PHE A 202 -16.83 -8.52 -18.26
CA PHE A 202 -15.71 -7.59 -18.11
C PHE A 202 -14.49 -8.01 -18.92
N TYR A 203 -13.70 -7.04 -19.32
CA TYR A 203 -12.43 -7.24 -20.00
C TYR A 203 -11.30 -7.11 -18.98
N LEU A 204 -10.55 -8.20 -18.81
CA LEU A 204 -9.52 -8.34 -17.78
C LEU A 204 -8.13 -8.05 -18.35
N TYR A 205 -7.43 -7.12 -17.70
CA TYR A 205 -6.07 -6.70 -18.06
C TYR A 205 -5.17 -6.66 -16.84
N ALA A 206 -3.86 -6.76 -17.04
CA ALA A 206 -2.86 -6.37 -16.05
C ALA A 206 -1.85 -5.40 -16.67
N LEU A 207 -1.41 -4.43 -15.88
CA LEU A 207 -0.51 -3.37 -16.32
C LEU A 207 0.51 -3.03 -15.24
N GLN A 208 1.77 -2.84 -15.61
CA GLN A 208 2.74 -2.18 -14.75
C GLN A 208 2.53 -0.65 -14.82
N ASP A 209 1.81 -0.10 -13.82
CA ASP A 209 1.36 1.30 -13.82
C ASP A 209 2.30 2.23 -13.03
N ASN A 210 3.48 2.48 -13.60
CA ASN A 210 4.52 3.30 -12.96
C ASN A 210 4.06 4.75 -12.68
N ASN A 211 3.20 5.30 -13.55
CA ASN A 211 2.74 6.69 -13.48
C ASN A 211 1.38 6.85 -12.80
N ARG A 212 0.80 5.76 -12.27
CA ARG A 212 -0.52 5.74 -11.60
C ARG A 212 -1.67 6.27 -12.46
N THR A 213 -1.51 6.17 -13.78
CA THR A 213 -2.52 6.64 -14.75
C THR A 213 -3.60 5.58 -14.98
N ARG A 214 -3.32 4.32 -14.61
CA ARG A 214 -4.15 3.14 -14.85
C ARG A 214 -4.49 2.98 -16.34
N ARG A 215 -3.58 3.41 -17.21
CA ARG A 215 -3.72 3.43 -18.66
C ARG A 215 -2.46 2.88 -19.29
N TYR A 216 -2.64 2.07 -20.32
CA TYR A 216 -1.51 1.55 -21.11
C TYR A 216 -1.05 2.64 -22.09
N LEU A 217 0.03 3.33 -21.74
CA LEU A 217 0.52 4.51 -22.48
C LEU A 217 1.83 4.27 -23.24
N SER A 218 2.50 3.14 -23.02
CA SER A 218 3.80 2.82 -23.61
C SER A 218 3.93 1.32 -23.81
N ASP A 219 4.67 0.89 -24.83
CA ASP A 219 4.88 -0.53 -25.16
C ASP A 219 6.11 -1.17 -24.48
N ASP A 220 6.80 -0.39 -23.65
CA ASP A 220 7.97 -0.80 -22.84
C ASP A 220 7.63 -1.26 -21.42
N VAL A 221 6.34 -1.23 -21.03
CA VAL A 221 5.86 -1.71 -19.72
C VAL A 221 5.27 -3.11 -19.84
N LEU A 222 5.29 -3.86 -18.73
CA LEU A 222 4.62 -5.16 -18.68
C LEU A 222 3.10 -4.98 -18.83
N PHE A 223 2.53 -5.85 -19.66
CA PHE A 223 1.12 -5.90 -19.97
C PHE A 223 0.62 -7.35 -20.08
N ALA A 224 -0.60 -7.60 -19.66
CA ALA A 224 -1.29 -8.88 -19.84
C ALA A 224 -2.78 -8.65 -20.08
N PHE A 225 -3.45 -9.61 -20.69
CA PHE A 225 -4.90 -9.58 -20.89
C PHE A 225 -5.46 -11.00 -20.96
N ALA A 226 -6.75 -11.14 -20.68
CA ALA A 226 -7.48 -12.37 -20.96
C ALA A 226 -7.91 -12.38 -22.43
N ASP A 227 -7.77 -13.53 -23.11
CA ASP A 227 -8.10 -13.67 -24.55
C ASP A 227 -9.57 -13.42 -24.89
N LYS A 228 -10.45 -13.50 -23.89
CA LYS A 228 -11.90 -13.33 -24.02
C LYS A 228 -12.44 -12.52 -22.85
N PRO A 229 -13.60 -11.86 -23.03
CA PRO A 229 -14.33 -11.29 -21.91
C PRO A 229 -14.61 -12.32 -20.82
N VAL A 230 -14.57 -11.88 -19.58
CA VAL A 230 -14.80 -12.68 -18.38
C VAL A 230 -16.22 -12.42 -17.88
N THR A 231 -17.07 -13.45 -17.91
CA THR A 231 -18.41 -13.39 -17.31
C THR A 231 -18.33 -13.69 -15.82
N ILE A 232 -18.71 -12.71 -14.99
CA ILE A 232 -18.71 -12.81 -13.54
C ILE A 232 -19.96 -13.57 -13.08
N GLN A 233 -19.72 -14.75 -12.51
CA GLN A 233 -20.76 -15.68 -12.07
C GLN A 233 -20.24 -16.55 -10.92
N PRO A 234 -21.13 -17.17 -10.11
CA PRO A 234 -20.73 -18.11 -9.08
C PRO A 234 -19.87 -19.25 -9.62
N GLY A 235 -18.80 -19.62 -8.90
CA GLY A 235 -17.93 -20.74 -9.26
C GLY A 235 -16.97 -20.48 -10.42
N LEU A 236 -16.75 -19.21 -10.78
CA LEU A 236 -15.76 -18.80 -11.76
C LEU A 236 -14.37 -19.34 -11.40
N GLN A 237 -13.72 -20.00 -12.36
CA GLN A 237 -12.39 -20.56 -12.16
C GLN A 237 -11.33 -19.47 -12.13
N PRO A 238 -10.21 -19.66 -11.39
CA PRO A 238 -9.12 -18.71 -11.38
C PRO A 238 -8.54 -18.48 -12.78
N ILE A 239 -8.20 -17.23 -13.10
CA ILE A 239 -7.63 -16.87 -14.41
C ILE A 239 -6.14 -16.54 -14.26
N THR A 240 -5.30 -17.15 -15.10
CA THR A 240 -3.88 -16.82 -15.17
C THR A 240 -3.64 -15.79 -16.28
N LEU A 241 -2.97 -14.69 -15.94
CA LEU A 241 -2.53 -13.66 -16.87
C LEU A 241 -1.02 -13.79 -17.07
N TYR A 242 -0.59 -13.83 -18.34
CA TYR A 242 0.82 -13.89 -18.70
C TYR A 242 1.31 -12.51 -19.12
N ALA A 243 2.10 -11.88 -18.27
CA ALA A 243 2.61 -10.53 -18.48
C ALA A 243 3.86 -10.52 -19.35
N TYR A 244 3.87 -9.68 -20.38
CA TYR A 244 4.98 -9.52 -21.32
C TYR A 244 5.15 -8.05 -21.72
N ILE A 245 6.30 -7.71 -22.30
CA ILE A 245 6.55 -6.37 -22.84
C ILE A 245 6.18 -6.39 -24.34
N GLY A 246 5.30 -5.47 -24.75
CA GLY A 246 4.74 -5.43 -26.11
C GLY A 246 5.78 -5.19 -27.22
N LYS A 247 6.85 -4.44 -26.93
CA LYS A 247 8.06 -4.40 -27.77
C LYS A 247 9.32 -4.50 -26.91
N PRO A 248 10.25 -5.44 -27.19
CA PRO A 248 11.51 -5.46 -26.48
C PRO A 248 12.27 -4.14 -26.70
N ALA A 249 12.82 -3.58 -25.61
CA ALA A 249 13.65 -2.38 -25.67
C ALA A 249 14.87 -2.61 -26.59
N ASN A 250 14.79 -2.07 -27.82
CA ASN A 250 15.86 -1.94 -28.82
C ASN A 250 16.68 -3.19 -29.19
N GLU A 251 16.21 -3.93 -30.20
CA GLU A 251 17.11 -4.56 -31.19
C GLU A 251 17.61 -3.56 -32.25
N THR A 252 17.15 -2.30 -32.19
CA THR A 252 17.44 -1.26 -33.18
C THR A 252 18.91 -0.79 -33.21
N ASN A 253 19.70 -1.08 -32.17
CA ASN A 253 21.09 -0.60 -32.06
C ASN A 253 22.18 -1.61 -32.43
N LYS A 254 21.85 -2.84 -32.85
CA LYS A 254 22.88 -3.81 -33.32
C LYS A 254 23.09 -3.82 -34.83
N ASN A 255 22.10 -3.44 -35.63
CA ASN A 255 22.21 -3.47 -37.10
C ASN A 255 22.88 -2.23 -37.72
N GLN A 256 23.04 -1.12 -36.98
CA GLN A 256 23.77 0.05 -37.49
C GLN A 256 25.29 0.00 -37.24
N ALA A 257 25.76 -0.88 -36.34
CA ALA A 257 27.19 -1.03 -36.05
C ALA A 257 27.89 -2.11 -36.91
N GLN A 258 27.14 -3.00 -37.58
CA GLN A 258 27.74 -3.98 -38.49
C GLN A 258 27.86 -3.50 -39.94
N VAL A 259 27.00 -2.57 -40.39
CA VAL A 259 27.07 -2.04 -41.77
C VAL A 259 28.21 -1.02 -41.94
N SER A 260 28.68 -0.39 -40.86
CA SER A 260 29.79 0.58 -40.92
C SER A 260 31.19 -0.04 -40.90
N ASN A 261 31.32 -1.35 -40.65
CA ASN A 261 32.62 -2.04 -40.56
C ASN A 261 32.95 -2.91 -41.79
N GLU A 262 32.07 -2.99 -42.78
CA GLU A 262 32.35 -3.64 -44.09
C GLU A 262 32.63 -2.62 -45.21
N ALA A 263 32.60 -1.32 -44.89
CA ALA A 263 32.88 -0.23 -45.83
C ALA A 263 34.22 0.49 -45.54
N LYS A 264 35.26 -0.26 -45.14
CA LYS A 264 36.62 0.24 -45.01
C LYS A 264 37.65 -0.74 -45.53
#